data_AF-A0A2V7P279-F1
#
_entry.id   AF-A0A2V7P279-F1
#
_cell.length_a   1.000
_cell.length_b   1.000
_cell.length_c   1.000
_cell.angle_alpha   90.00
_cell.angle_beta   90.00
_cell.angle_gamma   90.00
#
_symmetry.space_group_name_H-M   'P 1'
#
loop_
_entity.id
_entity.type
_entity.pdbx_description
1 polymer ?
#
loop_
_entity_poly.entity_id
_entity_poly.type
_entity_poly.pdbx_seq_one_letter_code
_entity_poly.pdbx_strand_id
1 'polypeptide(L)'
;MKNERGFTIVEVIVAIIVLTVGLLGLVTTSALVTRMIARGQRSNNAATFAARRLEILRATACRGRAAGRDTLTTQSGTVVAINSWGFNDQGNKHWTVVDTATYQTAQGNWRTDIMETEVSCLF
;
A
#
# COMPACT_ATOMS: atom_id res chain seq x y z
N MET A 1 -9.53 -17.52 61.72
CA MET A 1 -8.09 -17.41 61.46
C MET A 1 -7.90 -16.75 60.11
N LYS A 2 -7.40 -15.52 60.07
CA LYS A 2 -7.29 -14.69 58.86
C LYS A 2 -5.86 -14.83 58.33
N ASN A 3 -5.73 -15.44 57.16
CA ASN A 3 -4.45 -15.83 56.57
C ASN A 3 -3.87 -14.62 55.81
N GLU A 4 -3.20 -13.71 56.51
CA GLU A 4 -2.51 -12.58 55.89
C GLU A 4 -1.18 -13.06 55.31
N ARG A 5 -1.24 -13.65 54.11
CA ARG A 5 -0.05 -13.93 53.31
C ARG A 5 0.46 -12.60 52.76
N GLY A 6 1.40 -11.99 53.49
CA GLY A 6 2.13 -10.83 53.01
C GLY A 6 2.88 -11.14 51.72
N PHE A 7 2.74 -10.27 50.73
CA PHE A 7 3.42 -10.34 49.44
C PHE A 7 4.94 -10.31 49.68
N THR A 8 5.66 -11.32 49.23
CA THR A 8 7.11 -11.38 49.48
C THR A 8 7.83 -10.40 48.56
N ILE A 9 8.96 -9.82 49.01
CA ILE A 9 9.79 -8.96 48.16
C ILE A 9 10.17 -9.69 46.86
N VAL A 10 10.42 -11.00 46.94
CA VAL A 10 10.73 -11.86 45.78
C VAL A 10 9.60 -11.85 44.77
N GLU A 11 8.34 -11.91 45.22
CA GLU A 11 7.15 -11.87 44.35
C GLU A 11 7.05 -10.54 43.59
N VAL A 12 7.34 -9.41 44.25
CA VAL A 12 7.38 -8.08 43.61
C VAL A 12 8.45 -8.03 42.53
N ILE A 13 9.66 -8.51 42.86
CA ILE A 13 10.79 -8.49 41.95
C ILE A 13 10.47 -9.33 40.71
N VAL A 14 9.93 -10.53 40.88
CA VAL A 14 9.52 -11.38 39.75
C VAL A 14 8.42 -10.72 38.92
N ALA A 15 7.41 -10.10 39.55
CA ALA A 15 6.35 -9.41 38.83
C ALA A 15 6.89 -8.25 37.97
N ILE A 16 7.83 -7.46 38.48
CA ILE A 16 8.47 -6.36 37.74
C ILE A 16 9.31 -6.91 36.58
N ILE A 17 10.07 -7.99 36.79
CA ILE A 17 10.86 -8.62 35.72
C ILE A 17 9.94 -9.10 34.59
N VAL A 18 8.86 -9.82 34.92
CA VAL A 18 7.89 -10.29 33.93
C VAL A 18 7.23 -9.12 33.21
N LEU A 19 6.83 -8.07 33.93
CA LEU A 19 6.22 -6.87 33.35
C LEU A 19 7.17 -6.18 32.38
N THR A 20 8.42 -5.97 32.77
CA THR A 20 9.41 -5.27 31.93
C THR A 20 9.75 -6.06 30.68
N VAL A 21 9.95 -7.38 30.76
CA VAL A 21 10.17 -8.24 29.60
C VAL A 21 8.94 -8.23 28.68
N GLY A 22 7.74 -8.31 29.25
CA GLY A 22 6.48 -8.23 28.48
C GLY A 22 6.31 -6.91 27.74
N LEU A 23 6.61 -5.78 28.40
CA LEU A 23 6.54 -4.45 27.80
C LEU A 23 7.57 -4.28 26.67
N LEU A 24 8.80 -4.76 26.85
CA LEU A 24 9.82 -4.74 25.79
C LEU A 24 9.36 -5.53 24.56
N GLY A 25 8.77 -6.71 24.77
CA GLY A 25 8.17 -7.51 23.69
C GLY A 25 7.05 -6.75 22.96
N LEU A 26 6.16 -6.08 23.69
CA LEU A 26 5.06 -5.31 23.10
C LEU A 26 5.55 -4.13 22.25
N VAL A 27 6.57 -3.39 22.73
CA VAL A 27 7.10 -2.23 22.01
C VAL A 27 7.70 -2.64 20.66
N THR A 28 8.46 -3.73 20.63
CA THR A 28 9.09 -4.19 19.38
C THR A 28 8.06 -4.62 18.33
N THR A 29 7.03 -5.36 18.74
CA THR A 29 5.96 -5.81 17.83
C THR A 29 5.12 -4.63 17.31
N SER A 30 4.77 -3.68 18.17
CA SER A 30 4.00 -2.48 17.80
C SER A 30 4.73 -1.63 16.75
N ALA A 31 6.05 -1.47 16.88
CA ALA A 31 6.87 -0.75 15.90
C ALA A 31 6.86 -1.43 14.52
N LEU A 32 6.94 -2.76 14.49
CA LEU A 32 6.91 -3.53 13.24
C LEU A 32 5.55 -3.42 12.55
N VAL A 33 4.45 -3.60 13.27
CA VAL A 33 3.09 -3.47 12.73
C VAL A 33 2.87 -2.06 12.16
N THR A 34 3.30 -1.03 12.88
CA THR A 34 3.19 0.37 12.40
C THR A 34 3.93 0.57 11.07
N ARG A 35 5.12 -0.01 10.90
CA ARG A 35 5.87 0.04 9.64
C ARG A 35 5.16 -0.72 8.51
N MET A 36 4.52 -1.85 8.82
CA MET A 36 3.73 -2.61 7.84
C MET A 36 2.50 -1.83 7.39
N ILE A 37 1.77 -1.19 8.31
CA ILE A 37 0.62 -0.33 7.98
C ILE A 37 1.05 0.82 7.07
N ALA A 38 2.14 1.52 7.41
CA ALA A 38 2.66 2.61 6.58
C ALA A 38 3.08 2.14 5.17
N ARG A 39 3.65 0.94 5.06
CA ARG A 39 3.97 0.33 3.75
C ARG A 39 2.70 0.00 2.96
N GLY A 40 1.70 -0.59 3.61
CA GLY A 40 0.40 -0.91 3.02
C GLY A 40 -0.32 0.34 2.49
N GLN A 41 -0.34 1.41 3.27
CA GLN A 41 -0.95 2.68 2.85
C GLN A 41 -0.32 3.23 1.56
N ARG A 42 1.01 3.15 1.41
CA ARG A 42 1.69 3.64 0.20
C ARG A 42 1.36 2.80 -1.03
N SER A 43 1.34 1.48 -0.88
CA SER A 43 0.92 0.57 -1.96
C SER A 43 -0.55 0.81 -2.33
N ASN A 44 -1.43 0.98 -1.35
CA ASN A 44 -2.84 1.30 -1.61
C ASN A 44 -3.02 2.66 -2.30
N ASN A 45 -2.22 3.68 -1.93
CA ASN A 45 -2.25 4.97 -2.61
C ASN A 45 -1.82 4.86 -4.08
N ALA A 46 -0.78 4.06 -4.37
CA ALA A 46 -0.36 3.80 -5.75
C ALA A 46 -1.42 3.01 -6.54
N ALA A 47 -1.99 1.97 -5.93
CA ALA A 47 -3.05 1.16 -6.53
C ALA A 47 -4.32 1.98 -6.82
N THR A 48 -4.74 2.85 -5.89
CA THR A 48 -5.89 3.74 -6.11
C THR A 48 -5.60 4.81 -7.16
N PHE A 49 -4.37 5.30 -7.26
CA PHE A 49 -3.96 6.21 -8.33
C PHE A 49 -4.03 5.53 -9.71
N ALA A 50 -3.50 4.31 -9.84
CA ALA A 50 -3.62 3.46 -11.02
C ALA A 50 -5.09 3.17 -11.39
N ALA A 51 -5.87 2.68 -10.43
CA ALA A 51 -7.28 2.34 -10.63
C ALA A 51 -8.10 3.53 -11.14
N ARG A 52 -7.87 4.74 -10.60
CA ARG A 52 -8.54 5.96 -11.07
C ARG A 52 -8.22 6.28 -12.53
N ARG A 53 -6.94 6.15 -12.92
CA ARG A 53 -6.52 6.37 -14.31
C ARG A 53 -7.15 5.32 -15.22
N LEU A 54 -7.10 4.05 -14.82
CA LEU A 54 -7.75 2.95 -15.53
C LEU A 54 -9.24 3.19 -15.77
N GLU A 55 -9.98 3.66 -14.77
CA GLU A 55 -11.41 3.93 -14.91
C GLU A 55 -11.69 5.03 -15.96
N ILE A 56 -10.90 6.10 -15.98
CA ILE A 56 -10.98 7.15 -17.01
C ILE A 56 -10.68 6.56 -18.40
N LEU A 57 -9.65 5.71 -18.49
CA LEU A 57 -9.29 5.06 -19.75
C LEU A 57 -10.40 4.12 -20.22
N ARG A 58 -11.04 3.35 -19.34
CA ARG A 58 -12.18 2.49 -19.70
C ARG A 58 -13.34 3.28 -20.30
N ALA A 59 -13.70 4.41 -19.69
CA ALA A 59 -14.79 5.25 -20.17
C ALA A 59 -14.49 5.92 -21.53
N THR A 60 -13.22 6.22 -21.80
CA THR A 60 -12.79 6.96 -23.01
C THR A 60 -12.22 6.09 -24.12
N ALA A 61 -11.85 4.85 -23.80
CA ALA A 61 -11.16 3.90 -24.68
C ALA A 61 -11.89 3.66 -26.00
N CYS A 62 -13.22 3.72 -26.06
CA CYS A 62 -13.93 3.52 -27.32
C CYS A 62 -13.97 4.75 -28.23
N ARG A 63 -13.70 5.94 -27.68
CA ARG A 63 -13.68 7.22 -28.43
C ARG A 63 -12.27 7.60 -28.87
N GLY A 64 -11.26 7.29 -28.06
CA GLY A 64 -9.86 7.57 -28.37
C GLY A 64 -8.92 6.77 -27.48
N ARG A 65 -7.88 6.18 -28.09
CA ARG A 65 -6.84 5.43 -27.39
C ARG A 65 -5.54 6.22 -27.53
N ALA A 66 -5.02 6.70 -26.42
CA ALA A 66 -3.74 7.39 -26.38
C ALA A 66 -2.94 6.85 -25.20
N ALA A 67 -1.73 6.39 -25.48
CA ALA A 67 -0.75 6.09 -24.45
C ALA A 67 -0.35 7.40 -23.74
N GLY A 68 0.03 7.30 -22.47
CA GLY A 68 0.34 8.48 -21.69
C GLY A 68 0.98 8.17 -20.36
N ARG A 69 1.29 9.24 -19.63
CA ARG A 69 1.97 9.18 -18.34
C ARG A 69 1.45 10.29 -17.44
N ASP A 70 1.25 9.97 -16.17
CA ASP A 70 0.96 10.95 -15.13
C ASP A 70 1.85 10.77 -13.91
N THR A 71 2.02 11.85 -13.17
CA THR A 71 2.75 11.85 -11.92
C THR A 71 1.85 12.31 -10.78
N LEU A 72 1.88 11.56 -9.68
CA LEU A 72 1.31 11.95 -8.41
C LEU A 72 2.40 12.62 -7.60
N THR A 73 2.23 13.91 -7.29
CA THR A 73 3.16 14.68 -6.46
C THR A 73 2.52 15.10 -5.15
N THR A 74 3.35 15.25 -4.11
CA THR A 74 2.92 15.91 -2.87
C THR A 74 2.80 17.42 -3.09
N GLN A 75 2.18 18.11 -2.13
CA GLN A 75 2.16 19.59 -2.11
C GLN A 75 3.57 20.21 -2.09
N SER A 76 4.57 19.49 -1.59
CA SER A 76 5.98 19.90 -1.60
C SER A 76 6.70 19.64 -2.93
N GLY A 77 6.00 19.13 -3.95
CA GLY A 77 6.57 18.82 -5.27
C GLY A 77 7.32 17.50 -5.37
N THR A 78 7.29 16.66 -4.32
CA THR A 78 7.96 15.36 -4.33
C THR A 78 7.12 14.34 -5.10
N VAL A 79 7.73 13.61 -6.04
CA VAL A 79 7.04 12.56 -6.80
C VAL A 79 6.81 11.34 -5.91
N VAL A 80 5.55 10.96 -5.75
CA VAL A 80 5.12 9.82 -4.92
C VAL A 80 4.88 8.58 -5.77
N ALA A 81 4.20 8.76 -6.90
CA ALA A 81 3.89 7.69 -7.84
C ALA A 81 3.84 8.22 -9.27
N ILE A 82 4.04 7.32 -10.23
CA ILE A 82 4.04 7.62 -11.65
C ILE A 82 3.26 6.50 -12.36
N ASN A 83 2.23 6.86 -13.11
CA ASN A 83 1.51 5.93 -13.96
C ASN A 83 1.99 6.09 -15.40
N SER A 84 2.13 4.99 -16.10
CA SER A 84 2.30 4.95 -17.55
C SER A 84 1.40 3.88 -18.12
N TRP A 85 0.58 4.24 -19.11
CA TRP A 85 -0.38 3.32 -19.70
C TRP A 85 -0.24 3.22 -21.21
N GLY A 86 -0.68 2.07 -21.72
CA GLY A 86 -0.74 1.76 -23.13
C GLY A 86 -1.97 0.92 -23.48
N PHE A 87 -2.25 0.83 -24.78
CA PHE A 87 -3.32 0.02 -25.33
C PHE A 87 -2.70 -1.04 -26.23
N ASN A 88 -3.14 -2.28 -26.08
CA ASN A 88 -2.81 -3.39 -26.95
C ASN A 88 -4.06 -3.84 -27.70
N ASP A 89 -3.97 -3.96 -29.03
CA ASP A 89 -5.07 -4.44 -29.87
C ASP A 89 -5.15 -5.98 -29.78
N GLN A 90 -6.31 -6.50 -29.40
CA GLN A 90 -6.58 -7.94 -29.33
C GLN A 90 -7.42 -8.42 -30.54
N GLY A 91 -7.71 -7.54 -31.50
CA GLY A 91 -8.60 -7.79 -32.62
C GLY A 91 -10.08 -7.67 -32.24
N ASN A 92 -10.99 -7.76 -33.21
CA ASN A 92 -12.45 -7.71 -33.00
C ASN A 92 -12.95 -6.50 -32.16
N LYS A 93 -12.29 -5.34 -32.28
CA LYS A 93 -12.57 -4.15 -31.47
C LYS A 93 -12.43 -4.39 -29.95
N HIS A 94 -11.65 -5.40 -29.55
CA HIS A 94 -11.20 -5.63 -28.19
C HIS A 94 -9.81 -5.03 -27.99
N TRP A 95 -9.65 -4.34 -26.86
CA TRP A 95 -8.41 -3.69 -26.49
C TRP A 95 -8.07 -4.06 -25.05
N THR A 96 -6.81 -4.42 -24.80
CA THR A 96 -6.28 -4.53 -23.45
C THR A 96 -5.59 -3.22 -23.08
N VAL A 97 -5.96 -2.63 -21.96
CA VAL A 97 -5.34 -1.45 -21.38
C VAL A 97 -4.42 -1.91 -20.26
N VAL A 98 -3.16 -1.55 -20.34
CA VAL A 98 -2.14 -1.87 -19.34
C VAL A 98 -1.70 -0.55 -18.70
N ASP A 99 -1.88 -0.42 -17.39
CA ASP A 99 -1.37 0.70 -16.59
C ASP A 99 -0.28 0.19 -15.64
N THR A 100 0.86 0.88 -15.66
CA THR A 100 2.04 0.56 -14.86
C THR A 100 2.28 1.68 -13.86
N ALA A 101 2.06 1.41 -12.59
CA ALA A 101 2.20 2.35 -11.49
C ALA A 101 3.51 2.12 -10.74
N THR A 102 4.42 3.09 -10.81
CA THR A 102 5.72 3.05 -10.13
C THR A 102 5.73 4.03 -8.96
N TYR A 103 6.01 3.57 -7.74
CA TYR A 103 5.92 4.36 -6.51
C TYR A 103 7.12 4.15 -5.58
N GLN A 104 7.42 5.15 -4.76
CA GLN A 104 8.58 5.11 -3.86
C GLN A 104 8.23 4.46 -2.51
N THR A 105 9.11 3.57 -2.05
CA THR A 105 8.99 2.91 -0.74
C THR A 105 9.60 3.75 0.38
N ALA A 106 9.39 3.31 1.64
CA ALA A 106 9.98 3.95 2.82
C ALA A 106 11.50 4.12 2.78
N GLN A 107 12.17 3.21 2.06
CA GLN A 107 13.63 3.14 1.96
C GLN A 107 14.16 3.89 0.73
N GLY A 108 13.32 4.66 0.04
CA GLY A 108 13.69 5.39 -1.17
C GLY A 108 13.74 4.54 -2.45
N ASN A 109 13.65 3.22 -2.33
CA ASN A 109 13.57 2.30 -3.47
C ASN A 109 12.24 2.44 -4.20
N TRP A 110 12.25 2.34 -5.53
CA TRP A 110 11.05 2.31 -6.35
C TRP A 110 10.50 0.90 -6.48
N ARG A 111 9.17 0.78 -6.50
CA ARG A 111 8.43 -0.45 -6.81
C ARG A 111 7.41 -0.18 -7.88
N THR A 112 7.09 -1.22 -8.64
CA THR A 112 6.18 -1.13 -9.77
C THR A 112 5.09 -2.17 -9.62
N ASP A 113 3.84 -1.72 -9.72
CA ASP A 113 2.64 -2.54 -9.79
C ASP A 113 2.02 -2.36 -11.18
N ILE A 114 1.52 -3.45 -11.76
CA ILE A 114 0.89 -3.44 -13.09
C ILE A 114 -0.59 -3.80 -12.89
N MET A 115 -1.46 -3.03 -13.54
CA MET A 115 -2.89 -3.27 -13.59
C MET A 115 -3.33 -3.36 -15.05
N GLU A 116 -4.06 -4.41 -15.36
CA GLU A 116 -4.55 -4.65 -16.70
C GLU A 116 -6.08 -4.70 -16.69
N THR A 117 -6.69 -4.21 -17.76
CA THR A 117 -8.12 -4.38 -18.00
C THR A 117 -8.40 -4.54 -19.48
N GLU A 118 -9.53 -5.13 -19.80
CA GLU A 118 -10.02 -5.23 -21.17
C GLU A 118 -11.18 -4.26 -21.40
N VAL A 119 -11.26 -3.77 -22.64
CA VAL A 119 -12.35 -2.92 -23.13
C VAL A 119 -12.79 -3.43 -24.49
N SER A 120 -14.09 -3.66 -24.64
CA SER A 120 -14.72 -4.06 -25.89
C SER A 120 -15.55 -2.92 -26.44
N CYS A 121 -15.30 -2.53 -27.70
CA CYS A 121 -16.05 -1.49 -28.39
C CYS A 121 -17.02 -2.08 -29.42
N LEU A 122 -17.52 -3.28 -29.15
CA LEU A 122 -18.61 -3.94 -29.89
C LEU A 122 -19.92 -3.31 -29.41
N PHE A 123 -20.29 -2.20 -30.04
CA PHE A 123 -21.64 -1.63 -29.99
C PHE A 123 -22.32 -1.85 -31.34
#